data_AF-A0A1J5PRG4-F1
#
_entry.id   AF-A0A1J5PRG4-F1
#
_cell.length_a   1.000
_cell.length_b   1.000
_cell.length_c   1.000
_cell.angle_alpha   90.00
_cell.angle_beta   90.00
_cell.angle_gamma   90.00
#
_symmetry.space_group_name_H-M   'P 1'
#
loop_
_entity.id
_entity.type
_entity.pdbx_description
1 polymer ?
#
loop_
_entity_poly.entity_id
_entity_poly.type
_entity_poly.pdbx_seq_one_letter_code
_entity_poly.pdbx_strand_id
1 'polypeptide(L)'
;MNPSSNYAERIATEFDGILQYHEIFYIRSLGFAAERALHAFNRFAKAIQDDPHHPHVVASLQEALSHCAAVSRFFWLAVKDKLAVARAKTLREAFGISDDSPLRSRAIRNHVEHFDERLDRFLSADPMGQLCDFVIGPSDLADEEAAHVMLLVDPEAQIVVLFGEKHDFSGLTDCVQSVHKAAHHMDSHGGRLKPKSDGE
;
A
#
# COMPACT_ATOMS: atom_id res chain seq x y z
N MET A 1 -18.42 17.11 -27.69
CA MET A 1 -17.70 17.21 -26.39
C MET A 1 -18.50 16.46 -25.36
N ASN A 2 -17.88 15.51 -24.65
CA ASN A 2 -18.58 14.70 -23.65
C ASN A 2 -18.78 15.56 -22.38
N PRO A 3 -20.02 15.83 -21.91
CA PRO A 3 -20.28 16.75 -20.80
C PRO A 3 -19.55 16.38 -19.50
N SER A 4 -19.33 15.08 -19.30
CA SER A 4 -18.59 14.48 -18.17
C SER A 4 -17.10 14.83 -18.16
N SER A 5 -16.49 15.10 -19.33
CA SER A 5 -15.08 15.52 -19.42
C SER A 5 -14.87 16.93 -18.87
N ASN A 6 -15.86 17.82 -19.02
CA ASN A 6 -15.76 19.20 -18.55
C ASN A 6 -15.87 19.26 -17.01
N TYR A 7 -16.76 18.46 -16.42
CA TYR A 7 -16.96 18.46 -14.97
C TYR A 7 -15.74 17.96 -14.18
N ALA A 8 -15.11 16.86 -14.61
CA ALA A 8 -13.92 16.33 -13.95
C ALA A 8 -12.73 17.29 -14.02
N GLU A 9 -12.57 17.99 -15.16
CA GLU A 9 -11.52 19.00 -15.33
C GLU A 9 -11.74 20.19 -14.39
N ARG A 10 -12.99 20.68 -14.27
CA ARG A 10 -13.33 21.74 -13.32
C ARG A 10 -13.05 21.35 -11.86
N ILE A 11 -13.38 20.13 -11.46
CA ILE A 11 -13.03 19.65 -10.10
C ILE A 11 -11.51 19.67 -9.91
N ALA A 12 -10.75 19.21 -10.91
CA ALA A 12 -9.29 19.19 -10.84
C ALA A 12 -8.68 20.58 -10.67
N THR A 13 -9.20 21.59 -11.37
CA THR A 13 -8.61 22.93 -11.44
C THR A 13 -9.20 23.93 -10.45
N GLU A 14 -10.50 23.89 -10.20
CA GLU A 14 -11.22 24.86 -9.35
C GLU A 14 -11.33 24.39 -7.89
N PHE A 15 -11.20 23.09 -7.63
CA PHE A 15 -11.45 22.48 -6.31
C PHE A 15 -10.33 21.53 -5.86
N ASP A 16 -9.11 21.70 -6.39
CA ASP A 16 -7.94 20.88 -6.04
C ASP A 16 -8.21 19.36 -6.09
N GLY A 17 -9.08 18.93 -7.01
CA GLY A 17 -9.43 17.53 -7.23
C GLY A 17 -10.46 16.93 -6.27
N ILE A 18 -10.92 17.67 -5.24
CA ILE A 18 -11.92 17.19 -4.27
C ILE A 18 -12.92 18.30 -3.95
N LEU A 19 -14.19 18.08 -4.26
CA LEU A 19 -15.26 18.96 -3.79
C LEU A 19 -15.41 18.84 -2.27
N GLN A 20 -15.72 19.95 -1.60
CA GLN A 20 -15.77 20.01 -0.14
C GLN A 20 -16.71 18.98 0.49
N TYR A 21 -17.89 18.77 -0.10
CA TYR A 21 -18.86 17.79 0.38
C TYR A 21 -18.52 16.34 -0.02
N HIS A 22 -17.48 16.13 -0.83
CA HIS A 22 -16.94 14.81 -1.16
C HIS A 22 -15.78 14.38 -0.25
N GLU A 23 -15.19 15.30 0.52
CA GLU A 23 -14.05 15.03 1.41
C GLU A 23 -14.31 13.82 2.35
N ILE A 24 -15.51 13.74 2.92
CA ILE A 24 -15.94 12.66 3.81
C ILE A 24 -15.77 11.26 3.20
N PHE A 25 -16.01 11.10 1.89
CA PHE A 25 -15.87 9.80 1.24
C PHE A 25 -14.41 9.38 1.18
N TYR A 26 -13.50 10.30 0.87
CA TYR A 26 -12.07 10.03 0.87
C TYR A 26 -11.54 9.74 2.28
N ILE A 27 -11.97 10.51 3.28
CA ILE A 27 -11.61 10.30 4.68
C ILE A 27 -12.00 8.90 5.14
N ARG A 28 -13.25 8.50 4.91
CA ARG A 28 -13.75 7.19 5.34
C ARG A 28 -13.12 6.05 4.55
N SER A 29 -12.92 6.20 3.24
CA SER A 29 -12.25 5.18 2.43
C SER A 29 -10.80 4.96 2.85
N LEU A 30 -10.05 6.04 3.11
CA LEU A 30 -8.68 5.96 3.63
C LEU A 30 -8.64 5.36 5.03
N GLY A 31 -9.53 5.80 5.91
CA GLY A 31 -9.66 5.27 7.28
C GLY A 31 -9.92 3.77 7.28
N PHE A 32 -10.90 3.31 6.51
CA PHE A 32 -11.23 1.89 6.39
C PHE A 32 -10.06 1.07 5.84
N ALA A 33 -9.42 1.53 4.74
CA ALA A 33 -8.28 0.81 4.17
C ALA A 33 -7.09 0.73 5.15
N ALA A 34 -6.82 1.80 5.89
CA ALA A 34 -5.77 1.84 6.90
C ALA A 34 -6.09 0.95 8.11
N GLU A 35 -7.35 0.94 8.58
CA GLU A 35 -7.81 0.05 9.65
C GLU A 35 -7.64 -1.43 9.26
N ARG A 36 -8.03 -1.79 8.03
CA ARG A 36 -7.84 -3.15 7.51
C ARG A 36 -6.35 -3.55 7.44
N ALA A 37 -5.47 -2.64 7.04
CA ALA A 37 -4.03 -2.88 7.08
C ALA A 37 -3.54 -3.14 8.52
N LEU A 38 -3.97 -2.34 9.49
CA LEU A 38 -3.62 -2.52 10.91
C LEU A 38 -4.08 -3.87 11.45
N HIS A 39 -5.32 -4.27 11.16
CA HIS A 39 -5.81 -5.59 11.58
C HIS A 39 -5.05 -6.76 10.94
N ALA A 40 -4.58 -6.60 9.69
CA ALA A 40 -3.75 -7.60 9.04
C ALA A 40 -2.33 -7.65 9.65
N PHE A 41 -1.71 -6.50 9.95
CA PHE A 41 -0.43 -6.45 10.67
C PHE A 41 -0.53 -7.05 12.08
N ASN A 42 -1.63 -6.83 12.79
CA ASN A 42 -1.86 -7.46 14.10
C ASN A 42 -1.96 -8.99 13.98
N ARG A 43 -2.62 -9.50 12.94
CA ARG A 43 -2.65 -10.96 12.66
C ARG A 43 -1.29 -11.49 12.27
N PHE A 44 -0.52 -10.75 11.49
CA PHE A 44 0.87 -11.09 11.15
C PHE A 44 1.74 -11.20 12.40
N ALA A 45 1.74 -10.19 13.26
CA ALA A 45 2.47 -10.20 14.52
C ALA A 45 2.04 -11.37 15.42
N LYS A 46 0.73 -11.65 15.49
CA LYS A 46 0.20 -12.76 16.27
C LYS A 46 0.61 -14.13 15.69
N ALA A 47 0.58 -14.29 14.37
CA ALA A 47 1.00 -15.50 13.69
C ALA A 47 2.48 -15.81 13.97
N ILE A 48 3.36 -14.79 13.93
CA ILE A 48 4.78 -14.95 14.28
C ILE A 48 4.95 -15.43 15.72
N GLN A 49 4.18 -14.87 16.66
CA GLN A 49 4.25 -15.25 18.07
C GLN A 49 3.75 -16.67 18.33
N ASP A 50 2.73 -17.12 17.60
CA ASP A 50 2.13 -18.44 17.78
C ASP A 50 2.99 -19.54 17.16
N ASP A 51 3.37 -19.35 15.90
CA ASP A 51 4.28 -20.25 15.17
C ASP A 51 4.92 -19.48 14.00
N PRO A 52 6.21 -19.10 14.11
CA PRO A 52 6.89 -18.30 13.11
C PRO A 52 7.08 -19.02 11.77
N HIS A 53 6.85 -20.33 11.69
CA HIS A 53 6.94 -21.10 10.45
C HIS A 53 5.57 -21.41 9.84
N HIS A 54 4.48 -20.98 10.48
CA HIS A 54 3.14 -21.26 10.00
C HIS A 54 2.82 -20.44 8.74
N PRO A 55 2.17 -21.01 7.71
CA PRO A 55 1.75 -20.29 6.50
C PRO A 55 0.87 -19.05 6.75
N HIS A 56 0.30 -18.91 7.95
CA HIS A 56 -0.49 -17.75 8.36
C HIS A 56 0.35 -16.47 8.47
N VAL A 57 1.66 -16.59 8.69
CA VAL A 57 2.60 -15.45 8.66
C VAL A 57 2.59 -14.82 7.28
N VAL A 58 2.81 -15.63 6.23
CA VAL A 58 2.80 -15.19 4.84
C VAL A 58 1.44 -14.59 4.45
N ALA A 59 0.36 -15.32 4.71
CA ALA A 59 -0.99 -14.90 4.33
C ALA A 59 -1.37 -13.56 4.98
N SER A 60 -1.07 -13.38 6.27
CA SER A 60 -1.40 -12.15 6.99
C SER A 60 -0.57 -10.97 6.51
N LEU A 61 0.71 -11.18 6.18
CA LEU A 61 1.56 -10.12 5.62
C LEU A 61 1.09 -9.73 4.21
N GLN A 62 0.77 -10.69 3.34
CA GLN A 62 0.23 -10.39 2.02
C GLN A 62 -1.08 -9.59 2.10
N GLU A 63 -1.97 -9.93 3.05
CA GLU A 63 -3.19 -9.15 3.30
C GLU A 63 -2.85 -7.72 3.75
N ALA A 64 -1.88 -7.56 4.66
CA ALA A 64 -1.44 -6.25 5.13
C ALA A 64 -0.85 -5.40 4.00
N LEU A 65 0.01 -5.97 3.18
CA LEU A 65 0.61 -5.30 2.01
C LEU A 65 -0.44 -4.92 0.97
N SER A 66 -1.46 -5.75 0.77
CA SER A 66 -2.58 -5.45 -0.12
C SER A 66 -3.38 -4.22 0.34
N HIS A 67 -3.66 -4.12 1.65
CA HIS A 67 -4.31 -2.93 2.20
C HIS A 67 -3.39 -1.70 2.21
N CYS A 68 -2.07 -1.87 2.42
CA CYS A 68 -1.10 -0.78 2.25
C CYS A 68 -1.07 -0.26 0.82
N ALA A 69 -1.10 -1.14 -0.18
CA ALA A 69 -1.21 -0.77 -1.58
C ALA A 69 -2.51 0.00 -1.87
N ALA A 70 -3.64 -0.43 -1.28
CA ALA A 70 -4.91 0.29 -1.38
C ALA A 70 -4.82 1.72 -0.82
N VAL A 71 -4.22 1.90 0.37
CA VAL A 71 -3.96 3.23 0.97
C VAL A 71 -3.04 4.06 0.07
N SER A 72 -1.94 3.47 -0.40
CA SER A 72 -0.94 4.13 -1.24
C SER A 72 -1.54 4.76 -2.50
N ARG A 73 -2.51 4.10 -3.15
CA ARG A 73 -3.13 4.57 -4.41
C ARG A 73 -3.92 5.88 -4.28
N PHE A 74 -4.35 6.24 -3.08
CA PHE A 74 -4.96 7.55 -2.83
C PHE A 74 -3.92 8.68 -2.90
N PHE A 75 -2.69 8.41 -2.46
CA PHE A 75 -1.62 9.39 -2.32
C PHE A 75 -0.67 9.43 -3.53
N TRP A 76 -0.45 8.28 -4.18
CA TRP A 76 0.35 8.17 -5.39
C TRP A 76 -0.38 7.34 -6.42
N LEU A 77 -0.56 7.91 -7.61
CA LEU A 77 -1.44 7.35 -8.62
C LEU A 77 -0.70 6.36 -9.52
N ALA A 78 -1.45 5.41 -10.05
CA ALA A 78 -1.06 4.66 -11.24
C ALA A 78 -1.38 5.44 -12.53
N VAL A 79 -2.53 6.14 -12.57
CA VAL A 79 -3.03 6.88 -13.73
C VAL A 79 -2.75 8.37 -13.60
N LYS A 80 -2.30 9.02 -14.70
CA LYS A 80 -1.87 10.42 -14.72
C LYS A 80 -2.92 11.39 -15.28
N ASP A 81 -4.21 11.19 -14.99
CA ASP A 81 -5.21 12.20 -15.34
C ASP A 81 -5.20 13.39 -14.34
N LYS A 82 -5.65 14.56 -14.80
CA LYS A 82 -5.57 15.81 -14.03
C LYS A 82 -6.32 15.73 -12.70
N LEU A 83 -7.49 15.11 -12.67
CA LEU A 83 -8.33 15.00 -11.48
C LEU A 83 -7.66 14.13 -10.42
N ALA A 84 -7.15 12.99 -10.84
CA ALA A 84 -6.42 12.09 -9.97
C ALA A 84 -5.19 12.77 -9.37
N VAL A 85 -4.39 13.48 -10.19
CA VAL A 85 -3.18 14.20 -9.76
C VAL A 85 -3.51 15.26 -8.72
N ALA A 86 -4.52 16.09 -8.97
CA ALA A 86 -4.96 17.11 -8.03
C ALA A 86 -5.43 16.49 -6.71
N ARG A 87 -6.29 15.47 -6.76
CA ARG A 87 -6.78 14.74 -5.59
C ARG A 87 -5.63 14.17 -4.75
N ALA A 88 -4.68 13.48 -5.38
CA ALA A 88 -3.58 12.83 -4.68
C ALA A 88 -2.68 13.83 -3.95
N LYS A 89 -2.45 15.01 -4.55
CA LYS A 89 -1.75 16.12 -3.89
C LYS A 89 -2.52 16.60 -2.65
N THR A 90 -3.80 16.90 -2.82
CA THR A 90 -4.67 17.37 -1.72
C THR A 90 -4.73 16.38 -0.56
N LEU A 91 -4.82 15.08 -0.85
CA LEU A 91 -4.83 14.04 0.20
C LEU A 91 -3.48 13.92 0.91
N ARG A 92 -2.35 14.00 0.19
CA ARG A 92 -1.03 13.95 0.84
C ARG A 92 -0.85 15.14 1.79
N GLU A 93 -1.24 16.33 1.38
CA GLU A 93 -1.19 17.54 2.23
C GLU A 93 -2.09 17.38 3.46
N ALA A 94 -3.35 17.00 3.28
CA ALA A 94 -4.30 16.86 4.40
C ALA A 94 -3.93 15.77 5.41
N PHE A 95 -3.30 14.68 4.95
CA PHE A 95 -2.84 13.58 5.80
C PHE A 95 -1.41 13.76 6.30
N GLY A 96 -0.68 14.80 5.86
CA GLY A 96 0.72 15.03 6.23
C GLY A 96 1.67 13.94 5.75
N ILE A 97 1.38 13.34 4.58
CA ILE A 97 2.18 12.25 4.01
C ILE A 97 3.25 12.83 3.08
N SER A 98 4.51 12.63 3.48
CA SER A 98 5.70 13.04 2.74
C SER A 98 6.10 12.03 1.66
N ASP A 99 6.96 12.48 0.74
CA ASP A 99 7.40 11.70 -0.41
C ASP A 99 8.45 10.60 -0.09
N ASP A 100 8.97 10.59 1.13
CA ASP A 100 9.83 9.55 1.71
C ASP A 100 9.03 8.45 2.45
N SER A 101 7.69 8.55 2.48
CA SER A 101 6.84 7.55 3.14
C SER A 101 7.05 6.15 2.54
N PRO A 102 7.20 5.10 3.38
CA PRO A 102 7.21 3.69 2.95
C PRO A 102 6.01 3.29 2.08
N LEU A 103 4.86 3.95 2.27
CA LEU A 103 3.66 3.71 1.46
C LEU A 103 3.87 4.09 -0.02
N ARG A 104 4.87 4.90 -0.37
CA ARG A 104 5.13 5.29 -1.76
C ARG A 104 5.62 4.12 -2.63
N SER A 105 6.16 3.06 -2.02
CA SER A 105 6.76 1.93 -2.71
C SER A 105 5.89 1.45 -3.88
N ARG A 106 6.44 1.57 -5.10
CA ARG A 106 5.76 1.07 -6.31
C ARG A 106 5.79 -0.44 -6.39
N ALA A 107 6.85 -1.06 -5.88
CA ALA A 107 7.02 -2.50 -5.98
C ALA A 107 5.93 -3.25 -5.20
N ILE A 108 5.62 -2.81 -3.98
CA ILE A 108 4.52 -3.37 -3.17
C ILE A 108 3.18 -3.22 -3.88
N ARG A 109 2.88 -2.05 -4.46
CA ARG A 109 1.64 -1.83 -5.22
C ARG A 109 1.55 -2.73 -6.45
N ASN A 110 2.59 -2.71 -7.27
CA ASN A 110 2.63 -3.47 -8.51
C ASN A 110 2.53 -4.98 -8.24
N HIS A 111 3.12 -5.46 -7.13
CA HIS A 111 3.03 -6.86 -6.76
C HIS A 111 1.59 -7.29 -6.47
N VAL A 112 0.84 -6.48 -5.74
CA VAL A 112 -0.57 -6.79 -5.40
C VAL A 112 -1.46 -6.71 -6.63
N GLU A 113 -1.26 -5.71 -7.49
CA GLU A 113 -2.12 -5.49 -8.67
C GLU A 113 -1.85 -6.45 -9.83
N HIS A 114 -0.60 -6.90 -9.99
CA HIS A 114 -0.17 -7.72 -11.12
C HIS A 114 0.43 -9.07 -10.66
N PHE A 115 -0.11 -9.64 -9.57
CA PHE A 115 0.42 -10.86 -8.99
C PHE A 115 0.41 -12.03 -9.99
N ASP A 116 -0.72 -12.21 -10.69
CA ASP A 116 -0.94 -13.24 -11.71
C ASP A 116 0.04 -13.09 -12.89
N GLU A 117 0.18 -11.88 -13.43
CA GLU A 117 1.13 -11.61 -14.51
C GLU A 117 2.60 -11.81 -14.09
N ARG A 118 2.92 -11.58 -12.81
CA ARG A 118 4.26 -11.86 -12.27
C ARG A 118 4.48 -13.36 -12.08
N LEU A 119 3.47 -14.08 -11.62
CA LEU A 119 3.51 -15.54 -11.49
C LEU A 119 3.74 -16.20 -12.86
N ASP A 120 3.01 -15.77 -13.89
CA ASP A 120 3.19 -16.28 -15.26
C ASP A 120 4.62 -16.07 -15.76
N ARG A 121 5.17 -14.86 -15.56
CA ARG A 121 6.56 -14.55 -15.92
C ARG A 121 7.58 -15.37 -15.15
N PHE A 122 7.33 -15.58 -13.86
CA PHE A 122 8.20 -16.37 -13.00
C PHE A 122 8.24 -17.84 -13.43
N LEU A 123 7.08 -18.44 -13.71
CA LEU A 123 6.99 -19.84 -14.14
C LEU A 123 7.45 -20.06 -15.59
N SER A 124 7.22 -19.08 -16.48
CA SER A 124 7.67 -19.17 -17.88
C SER A 124 9.17 -18.95 -18.08
N ALA A 125 9.89 -18.52 -17.05
CA ALA A 125 11.34 -18.38 -17.09
C ALA A 125 12.09 -19.73 -17.08
N ASP A 126 11.37 -20.85 -16.98
CA ASP A 126 11.91 -22.22 -16.86
C ASP A 126 13.02 -22.31 -15.79
N PRO A 127 12.70 -21.99 -14.53
CA PRO A 127 13.68 -21.97 -13.46
C PRO A 127 14.32 -23.34 -13.28
N MET A 128 15.62 -23.45 -13.57
CA MET A 128 16.40 -24.65 -13.24
C MET A 128 16.70 -24.67 -11.75
N GLY A 129 16.28 -25.71 -11.04
CA GLY A 129 16.53 -25.88 -9.60
C GLY A 129 15.26 -26.17 -8.81
N GLN A 130 15.25 -25.79 -7.54
CA GLN A 130 14.11 -25.96 -6.64
C GLN A 130 13.16 -24.76 -6.77
N LEU A 131 11.88 -25.06 -6.99
CA LEU A 131 10.81 -24.06 -6.95
C LEU A 131 10.18 -24.06 -5.55
N CYS A 132 10.10 -22.89 -4.92
CA CYS A 132 9.54 -22.72 -3.59
C CYS A 132 8.34 -21.76 -3.62
N ASP A 133 7.16 -22.25 -3.21
CA ASP A 133 5.94 -21.45 -3.15
C ASP A 133 6.07 -20.30 -2.14
N PHE A 134 6.36 -20.62 -0.89
CA PHE A 134 6.69 -19.62 0.12
C PHE A 134 7.75 -20.12 1.10
N VAL A 135 8.52 -19.18 1.61
CA VAL A 135 9.56 -19.42 2.62
C VAL A 135 9.39 -18.41 3.75
N ILE A 136 9.57 -18.86 4.99
CA ILE A 136 9.69 -17.97 6.15
C ILE A 136 11.07 -18.18 6.74
N GLY A 137 11.88 -17.12 6.76
CA GLY A 137 13.26 -17.19 7.19
C GLY A 137 14.08 -15.99 6.71
N PRO A 138 15.41 -16.04 6.89
CA PRO A 138 16.32 -15.00 6.45
C PRO A 138 16.18 -14.67 4.95
N SER A 139 16.21 -13.39 4.62
CA SER A 139 16.04 -12.90 3.25
C SER A 139 17.19 -13.22 2.30
N ASP A 140 18.35 -13.63 2.80
CA ASP A 140 19.49 -14.10 2.01
C ASP A 140 19.29 -15.49 1.40
N LEU A 141 18.33 -16.29 1.91
CA LEU A 141 17.93 -17.56 1.28
C LEU A 141 17.41 -17.37 -0.16
N ALA A 142 16.89 -16.18 -0.48
CA ALA A 142 16.46 -15.87 -1.84
C ALA A 142 17.61 -15.50 -2.79
N ASP A 143 18.85 -15.38 -2.29
CA ASP A 143 20.03 -15.11 -3.11
C ASP A 143 20.68 -16.43 -3.61
N GLU A 144 20.18 -17.59 -3.17
CA GLU A 144 20.66 -18.90 -3.61
C GLU A 144 20.25 -19.17 -5.07
N GLU A 145 21.23 -19.31 -5.97
CA GLU A 145 21.02 -19.42 -7.43
C GLU A 145 20.17 -20.65 -7.85
N ALA A 146 20.12 -21.69 -7.00
CA ALA A 146 19.32 -22.89 -7.23
C ALA A 146 17.92 -22.84 -6.60
N ALA A 147 17.60 -21.81 -5.81
CA ALA A 147 16.33 -21.66 -5.10
C ALA A 147 15.49 -20.54 -5.72
N HIS A 148 14.45 -20.92 -6.43
CA HIS A 148 13.52 -19.98 -7.06
C HIS A 148 12.34 -19.76 -6.12
N VAL A 149 12.43 -18.70 -5.31
CA VAL A 149 11.42 -18.39 -4.29
C VAL A 149 10.39 -17.40 -4.84
N MET A 150 9.13 -17.83 -4.90
CA MET A 150 8.03 -16.95 -5.29
C MET A 150 7.77 -15.88 -4.23
N LEU A 151 7.74 -16.28 -2.96
CA LEU A 151 7.57 -15.36 -1.83
C LEU A 151 8.42 -15.79 -0.63
N LEU A 152 9.19 -14.87 -0.09
CA LEU A 152 9.88 -15.06 1.18
C LEU A 152 9.45 -13.97 2.17
N VAL A 153 9.19 -14.34 3.41
CA VAL A 153 9.03 -13.38 4.51
C VAL A 153 10.18 -13.55 5.49
N ASP A 154 10.90 -12.46 5.73
CA ASP A 154 11.88 -12.30 6.78
C ASP A 154 11.29 -11.39 7.86
N PRO A 155 10.68 -11.97 8.92
CA PRO A 155 10.06 -11.18 9.97
C PRO A 155 11.05 -10.35 10.77
N GLU A 156 12.30 -10.80 10.88
CA GLU A 156 13.33 -10.17 11.70
C GLU A 156 13.90 -8.94 10.99
N ALA A 157 14.29 -9.08 9.73
CA ALA A 157 14.78 -7.96 8.93
C ALA A 157 13.66 -7.05 8.38
N GLN A 158 12.39 -7.46 8.54
CA GLN A 158 11.22 -6.81 7.93
C GLN A 158 11.34 -6.68 6.41
N ILE A 159 11.84 -7.74 5.77
CA ILE A 159 11.98 -7.86 4.33
C ILE A 159 10.98 -8.89 3.80
N VAL A 160 10.33 -8.55 2.69
CA VAL A 160 9.60 -9.51 1.86
C VAL A 160 10.33 -9.66 0.53
N VAL A 161 10.63 -10.88 0.13
CA VAL A 161 11.13 -11.16 -1.23
C VAL A 161 9.94 -11.59 -2.07
N LEU A 162 9.76 -10.96 -3.22
CA LEU A 162 8.67 -11.25 -4.14
C LEU A 162 9.25 -11.53 -5.51
N PHE A 163 9.16 -12.77 -5.97
CA PHE A 163 9.73 -13.22 -7.24
C PHE A 163 11.21 -12.79 -7.40
N GLY A 164 12.01 -13.00 -6.36
CA GLY A 164 13.43 -12.62 -6.30
C GLY A 164 13.73 -11.15 -5.94
N GLU A 165 12.73 -10.28 -5.83
CA GLU A 165 12.94 -8.87 -5.49
C GLU A 165 12.73 -8.60 -3.99
N LYS A 166 13.75 -8.08 -3.31
CA LYS A 166 13.68 -7.70 -1.89
C LYS A 166 12.95 -6.37 -1.71
N HIS A 167 12.02 -6.32 -0.76
CA HIS A 167 11.28 -5.14 -0.40
C HIS A 167 11.22 -4.96 1.11
N ASP A 168 11.60 -3.78 1.57
CA ASP A 168 11.48 -3.36 2.95
C ASP A 168 10.02 -2.98 3.25
N PHE A 169 9.43 -3.60 4.28
CA PHE A 169 8.10 -3.29 4.78
C PHE A 169 8.11 -2.62 6.17
N SER A 170 9.30 -2.31 6.70
CA SER A 170 9.47 -1.55 7.93
C SER A 170 8.79 -0.18 7.85
N GLY A 171 8.29 0.29 8.99
CA GLY A 171 7.58 1.56 9.09
C GLY A 171 6.20 1.62 8.42
N LEU A 172 5.77 0.60 7.65
CA LEU A 172 4.43 0.58 7.05
C LEU A 172 3.34 0.58 8.11
N THR A 173 3.51 -0.17 9.20
CA THR A 173 2.54 -0.20 10.31
C THR A 173 2.33 1.19 10.91
N ASP A 174 3.41 1.92 11.19
CA ASP A 174 3.34 3.27 11.75
C ASP A 174 2.72 4.27 10.77
N CYS A 175 3.04 4.14 9.47
CA CYS A 175 2.44 4.95 8.42
C CYS A 175 0.93 4.74 8.32
N VAL A 176 0.46 3.50 8.24
CA VAL A 176 -1.00 3.23 8.18
C VAL A 176 -1.68 3.59 9.51
N GLN A 177 -1.01 3.45 10.64
CA GLN A 177 -1.51 3.89 11.94
C GLN A 177 -1.74 5.40 11.97
N SER A 178 -0.82 6.17 11.39
CA SER A 178 -0.90 7.63 11.28
C SER A 178 -2.04 8.05 10.35
N VAL A 179 -2.18 7.39 9.20
CA VAL A 179 -3.31 7.61 8.27
C VAL A 179 -4.64 7.31 8.95
N HIS A 180 -4.75 6.18 9.64
CA HIS A 180 -5.97 5.79 10.36
C HIS A 180 -6.36 6.82 11.43
N LYS A 181 -5.39 7.25 12.26
CA LYS A 181 -5.62 8.27 13.29
C LYS A 181 -6.07 9.61 12.67
N ALA A 182 -5.44 10.04 11.59
CA ALA A 182 -5.81 11.25 10.89
C ALA A 182 -7.23 11.16 10.30
N ALA A 183 -7.57 10.05 9.64
CA ALA A 183 -8.90 9.82 9.09
C ALA A 183 -9.98 9.83 10.19
N HIS A 184 -9.76 9.09 11.28
CA HIS A 184 -10.70 9.04 12.41
C HIS A 184 -10.90 10.43 13.03
N HIS A 185 -9.83 11.21 13.19
CA HIS A 185 -9.93 12.58 13.66
C HIS A 185 -10.77 13.45 12.71
N MET A 186 -10.50 13.42 11.41
CA MET A 186 -11.26 14.21 10.42
C MET A 186 -12.74 13.80 10.34
N ASP A 187 -13.05 12.49 10.40
CA ASP A 187 -14.43 11.98 10.39
C ASP A 187 -15.20 12.43 11.64
N SER A 188 -14.57 12.37 12.82
CA SER A 188 -15.17 12.83 14.09
C SER A 188 -15.29 14.35 14.21
N HIS A 189 -14.62 15.12 13.34
CA HIS A 189 -14.63 16.60 13.35
C HIS A 189 -15.30 17.19 12.11
N GLY A 190 -16.46 16.62 11.75
CA GLY A 190 -17.33 17.17 10.70
C GLY A 190 -17.01 16.68 9.29
N GLY A 191 -16.11 15.69 9.15
CA GLY A 191 -15.89 15.06 7.85
C GLY A 191 -15.08 15.90 6.87
N ARG A 192 -14.24 16.78 7.39
CA ARG A 192 -13.48 17.75 6.59
C ARG A 192 -11.98 17.43 6.60
N LEU A 193 -11.33 17.59 5.46
CA LEU A 193 -9.88 17.50 5.34
C LEU A 193 -9.23 18.62 6.16
N LYS A 194 -8.06 18.34 6.73
CA LYS A 194 -7.27 19.38 7.40
C LYS A 194 -6.94 20.49 6.39
N PRO A 195 -7.03 21.76 6.80
CA PRO A 195 -6.62 22.85 5.95
C PRO A 195 -5.14 22.68 5.61
N LYS A 196 -4.75 23.14 4.42
CA LYS A 196 -3.34 23.23 4.03
C LYS A 196 -2.64 24.04 5.11
N SER A 197 -1.55 23.51 5.67
CA SER A 197 -0.68 24.31 6.52
C SER A 197 -0.17 25.45 5.65
N ASP A 198 -0.63 26.67 5.93
CA ASP A 198 -0.06 27.87 5.33
C ASP A 198 1.42 27.86 5.67
N GLY A 199 2.27 27.63 4.67
CA GLY A 199 3.71 27.57 4.87
C GLY A 199 4.21 28.90 5.44
N GLU A 200 4.99 28.81 6.52
CA GLU A 200 6.06 29.77 6.77
C GLU A 200 7.12 29.69 5.68
#